data_AF-A0ABC9K635-F1
#
_entry.id   AF-A0ABC9K635-F1
#
_cell.length_a   1.000
_cell.length_b   1.000
_cell.length_c   1.000
_cell.angle_alpha   90.00
_cell.angle_beta   90.00
_cell.angle_gamma   90.00
#
_symmetry.space_group_name_H-M   'P 1'
#
loop_
_entity.id
_entity.type
_entity.pdbx_description
1 polymer ?
#
loop_
_entity_poly.entity_id
_entity_poly.type
_entity_poly.pdbx_seq_one_letter_code
_entity_poly.pdbx_strand_id
1 'polypeptide(L)'
;MRPKKYPYSGKRKKQETPSSLFSARPIFNEVPIVEEVKVELGVEANVGRSYPETIIHLDISGYGNRVHSVYLFPGTLLSVGESIQLKILFYKRLRNFTADRFLTFRESDWKFFIRDLVNEFVR
;
A
#
# COMPACT_ATOMS: atom_id res chain seq x y z
N MET A 1 -26.45 71.46 6.10
CA MET A 1 -26.43 70.60 4.91
C MET A 1 -26.24 69.15 5.35
N ARG A 2 -27.18 68.24 5.05
CA ARG A 2 -27.05 66.79 5.34
C ARG A 2 -26.82 66.05 4.01
N PRO A 3 -25.89 65.08 3.92
CA PRO A 3 -25.65 64.37 2.68
C PRO A 3 -26.82 63.43 2.37
N LYS A 4 -27.34 63.51 1.14
CA LYS A 4 -28.39 62.63 0.61
C LYS A 4 -27.85 61.21 0.45
N LYS A 5 -28.62 60.22 0.93
CA LYS A 5 -28.37 58.79 0.66
C LYS A 5 -28.44 58.55 -0.86
N TYR A 6 -27.36 58.05 -1.45
CA TYR A 6 -27.35 57.60 -2.85
C TYR A 6 -28.06 56.24 -2.98
N PRO A 7 -28.92 56.03 -3.99
CA PRO A 7 -29.61 54.78 -4.20
C PRO A 7 -28.71 53.84 -5.00
N TYR A 8 -28.00 52.94 -4.33
CA TYR A 8 -27.45 51.76 -5.01
C TYR A 8 -28.59 50.76 -5.27
N SER A 9 -29.48 51.11 -6.20
CA SER A 9 -30.37 50.18 -6.89
C SER A 9 -29.67 49.66 -8.14
N GLY A 10 -28.53 49.00 -7.94
CA GLY A 10 -27.81 48.26 -8.96
C GLY A 10 -28.34 46.84 -9.03
N LYS A 11 -29.09 46.55 -10.09
CA LYS A 11 -29.67 45.24 -10.45
C LYS A 11 -28.75 44.07 -10.03
N ARG A 12 -29.31 43.11 -9.29
CA ARG A 12 -28.70 41.78 -9.06
C ARG A 12 -28.37 41.17 -10.43
N LYS A 13 -27.09 41.18 -10.84
CA LYS A 13 -26.60 40.20 -11.81
C LYS A 13 -26.83 38.85 -11.16
N LYS A 14 -27.59 37.96 -11.82
CA LYS A 14 -27.62 36.54 -11.47
C LYS A 14 -26.17 36.11 -11.32
N GLN A 15 -25.76 35.84 -10.10
CA GLN A 15 -24.53 35.13 -9.83
C GLN A 15 -24.82 33.74 -10.38
N GLU A 16 -24.42 33.49 -11.62
CA GLU A 16 -24.22 32.13 -12.09
C GLU A 16 -23.34 31.50 -11.02
N THR A 17 -23.93 30.61 -10.23
CA THR A 17 -23.17 29.72 -9.37
C THR A 17 -22.04 29.20 -10.24
N PRO A 18 -20.76 29.47 -9.92
CA PRO A 18 -19.70 28.79 -10.63
C PRO A 18 -20.02 27.33 -10.39
N SER A 19 -20.42 26.63 -11.45
CA SER A 19 -20.45 25.18 -11.45
C SER A 19 -19.11 24.79 -10.85
N SER A 20 -19.16 23.99 -9.79
CA SER A 20 -17.98 23.41 -9.17
C SER A 20 -17.32 22.50 -10.21
N LEU A 21 -16.64 23.12 -11.18
CA LEU A 21 -15.95 22.50 -12.31
C LEU A 21 -14.68 21.79 -11.86
N PHE A 22 -14.38 21.86 -10.57
CA PHE A 22 -13.45 20.95 -9.94
C PHE A 22 -14.27 19.92 -9.19
N SER A 23 -14.81 18.99 -9.97
CA SER A 23 -14.91 17.61 -9.51
C SER A 23 -13.47 17.21 -9.15
N ALA A 24 -13.05 17.47 -7.92
CA ALA A 24 -11.92 16.81 -7.29
C ALA A 24 -12.30 15.34 -7.13
N ARG A 25 -12.46 14.64 -8.25
CA ARG A 25 -12.35 13.20 -8.30
C ARG A 25 -10.94 12.97 -7.77
N PRO A 26 -10.78 12.24 -6.65
CA PRO A 26 -9.49 11.63 -6.40
C PRO A 26 -9.16 10.91 -7.71
N ILE A 27 -7.97 11.14 -8.25
CA ILE A 27 -7.48 10.33 -9.35
C ILE A 27 -7.32 8.94 -8.75
N PHE A 28 -8.42 8.19 -8.67
CA PHE A 28 -8.39 6.78 -8.42
C PHE A 28 -7.75 6.23 -9.69
N ASN A 29 -6.43 6.15 -9.66
CA ASN A 29 -5.68 5.27 -10.53
C ASN A 29 -6.20 3.86 -10.17
N GLU A 30 -7.26 3.45 -10.86
CA GLU A 30 -7.75 2.06 -10.91
C GLU A 30 -6.77 1.15 -11.67
N VAL A 31 -5.56 1.65 -11.97
CA VAL A 31 -4.47 0.83 -12.49
C VAL A 31 -4.08 -0.14 -11.37
N PRO A 32 -4.12 -1.45 -11.63
CA PRO A 32 -3.70 -2.42 -10.63
C PRO A 32 -2.23 -2.19 -10.30
N ILE A 33 -1.95 -1.93 -9.02
CA ILE A 33 -0.64 -1.61 -8.43
C ILE A 33 0.48 -2.55 -8.88
N VAL A 34 0.12 -3.80 -9.22
CA VAL A 34 1.02 -4.85 -9.72
C VAL A 34 1.72 -4.44 -11.02
N GLU A 35 1.15 -3.54 -11.83
CA GLU A 35 1.79 -3.06 -13.06
C GLU A 35 2.89 -2.01 -12.82
N GLU A 36 2.77 -1.18 -11.77
CA GLU A 36 3.70 -0.08 -11.50
C GLU A 36 4.73 -0.42 -10.41
N VAL A 37 4.44 -1.39 -9.54
CA VAL A 37 5.33 -1.84 -8.47
C VAL A 37 5.68 -3.32 -8.64
N LYS A 38 6.97 -3.59 -8.79
CA LYS A 38 7.52 -4.95 -8.76
C LYS A 38 7.78 -5.34 -7.31
N VAL A 39 7.11 -6.41 -6.88
CA VAL A 39 7.31 -6.99 -5.54
C VAL A 39 7.84 -8.41 -5.69
N GLU A 40 9.01 -8.67 -5.14
CA GLU A 40 9.69 -9.96 -5.14
C GLU A 40 9.78 -10.50 -3.71
N LEU A 41 9.33 -11.75 -3.54
CA LEU A 41 9.41 -12.46 -2.26
C LEU A 41 10.37 -13.64 -2.38
N GLY A 42 11.51 -13.55 -1.70
CA GLY A 42 12.45 -14.64 -1.45
C GLY A 42 12.10 -15.34 -0.14
N VAL A 43 12.15 -16.67 -0.12
CA VAL A 43 11.97 -17.47 1.08
C VAL A 43 13.11 -18.45 1.12
N GLU A 44 13.92 -18.40 2.18
CA GLU A 44 15.09 -19.24 2.38
C GLU A 44 14.92 -19.98 3.71
N ALA A 45 15.19 -21.29 3.70
CA ALA A 45 15.26 -22.07 4.91
C ALA A 45 16.74 -22.16 5.34
N ASN A 46 17.07 -21.60 6.49
CA ASN A 46 18.37 -21.73 7.10
C ASN A 46 18.34 -22.84 8.16
N VAL A 47 18.94 -23.98 7.82
CA VAL A 47 19.16 -25.09 8.74
C VAL A 47 20.57 -24.94 9.33
N GLY A 48 20.75 -23.92 10.16
CA GLY A 48 22.00 -23.70 10.89
C GLY A 48 22.27 -24.77 11.94
N ARG A 49 23.45 -24.71 12.59
CA ARG A 49 23.89 -25.72 13.58
C ARG A 49 23.05 -25.77 14.87
N SER A 50 22.31 -24.72 15.21
CA SER A 50 21.67 -24.57 16.53
C SER A 50 20.15 -24.45 16.49
N TYR A 51 19.56 -23.74 15.52
CA TYR A 51 18.11 -23.66 15.36
C TYR A 51 17.72 -23.53 13.88
N PRO A 52 16.64 -24.20 13.45
CA PRO A 52 16.06 -23.96 12.14
C PRO A 52 15.38 -22.59 12.09
N GLU A 53 15.66 -21.83 11.03
CA GLU A 53 15.10 -20.49 10.82
C GLU A 53 14.61 -20.33 9.38
N THR A 54 13.48 -19.67 9.20
CA THR A 54 13.03 -19.23 7.87
C THR A 54 13.37 -17.75 7.69
N ILE A 55 14.06 -17.43 6.61
CA ILE A 55 14.43 -16.07 6.22
C ILE A 55 13.55 -15.67 5.06
N ILE A 56 12.86 -14.54 5.17
CA ILE A 56 12.01 -13.99 4.12
C ILE A 56 12.64 -12.68 3.64
N HIS A 57 13.00 -12.65 2.37
CA HIS A 57 13.49 -11.46 1.67
C HIS A 57 12.34 -10.82 0.93
N LEU A 58 12.10 -9.54 1.17
CA LEU A 58 11.08 -8.75 0.51
C LEU A 58 11.75 -7.61 -0.24
N ASP A 59 11.70 -7.69 -1.57
CA ASP A 59 12.19 -6.66 -2.47
C ASP A 59 11.01 -5.94 -3.13
N ILE A 60 10.87 -4.65 -2.86
CA ILE A 60 9.86 -3.81 -3.45
C ILE A 60 10.57 -2.75 -4.29
N SER A 61 10.23 -2.66 -5.56
CA SER A 61 10.73 -1.62 -6.45
C SER A 61 9.58 -1.00 -7.25
N GLY A 62 9.46 0.33 -7.19
CA GLY A 62 8.37 1.06 -7.84
C GLY A 62 8.40 2.56 -7.52
N TYR A 63 7.82 3.39 -8.40
CA TYR A 63 7.74 4.86 -8.25
C TYR A 63 9.06 5.56 -7.91
N GLY A 64 10.20 5.02 -8.37
CA GLY A 64 11.53 5.58 -8.09
C GLY A 64 12.12 5.19 -6.72
N ASN A 65 11.42 4.41 -5.91
CA ASN A 65 11.91 3.87 -4.64
C ASN A 65 12.19 2.36 -4.74
N ARG A 66 13.18 1.92 -3.96
CA ARG A 66 13.49 0.50 -3.74
C ARG A 66 13.62 0.26 -2.25
N VAL A 67 12.92 -0.74 -1.75
CA VAL A 67 12.95 -1.17 -0.36
C VAL A 67 13.28 -2.64 -0.34
N HIS A 68 14.36 -2.98 0.34
CA HIS A 68 14.75 -4.36 0.62
C HIS A 68 14.62 -4.59 2.12
N SER A 69 13.78 -5.53 2.51
CA SER A 69 13.56 -5.88 3.92
C SER A 69 13.76 -7.38 4.12
N VAL A 70 14.51 -7.73 5.16
CA VAL A 70 14.79 -9.12 5.53
C VAL A 70 14.12 -9.43 6.86
N TYR A 71 13.34 -10.51 6.88
CA TYR A 71 12.59 -10.95 8.06
C TYR A 71 13.05 -12.34 8.50
N LEU A 72 13.43 -12.44 9.77
CA LEU A 72 13.87 -13.68 10.39
C LEU A 72 12.72 -14.26 11.23
N PHE A 73 12.38 -15.51 10.96
CA PHE A 73 11.39 -16.27 11.72
C PHE A 73 12.07 -17.48 12.39
N PRO A 74 12.57 -17.30 13.63
CA PRO A 74 13.25 -18.38 14.34
C PRO A 74 12.24 -19.44 14.80
N GLY A 75 12.62 -20.72 14.72
CA GLY A 75 11.79 -21.85 15.15
C GLY A 75 10.66 -22.22 14.18
N THR A 76 10.49 -21.47 13.10
CA THR A 76 9.62 -21.85 11.98
C THR A 76 10.49 -22.31 10.83
N LEU A 77 10.24 -23.51 10.32
CA LEU A 77 10.92 -24.04 9.14
C LEU A 77 9.87 -24.39 8.11
N LEU A 78 9.77 -23.58 7.07
CA LEU A 78 8.89 -23.86 5.95
C LEU A 78 9.55 -24.86 5.01
N SER A 79 8.84 -25.92 4.69
CA SER A 79 9.18 -26.82 3.61
C SER A 79 9.14 -26.10 2.25
N VAL A 80 9.71 -26.73 1.22
CA VAL A 80 9.65 -26.19 -0.15
C VAL A 80 8.19 -25.99 -0.59
N GLY A 81 7.28 -26.89 -0.22
CA GLY A 81 5.86 -26.77 -0.52
C GLY A 81 5.20 -25.57 0.17
N GLU A 82 5.44 -25.41 1.47
CA GLU A 82 4.88 -24.30 2.26
C GLU A 82 5.45 -22.95 1.81
N SER A 83 6.73 -22.88 1.43
CA SER A 83 7.32 -21.65 0.90
C SER A 83 6.67 -21.21 -0.42
N ILE A 84 6.31 -22.15 -1.30
CA ILE A 84 5.56 -21.87 -2.53
C ILE A 84 4.13 -21.42 -2.19
N GLN A 85 3.46 -22.10 -1.26
CA GLN A 85 2.11 -21.72 -0.83
C GLN A 85 2.09 -20.32 -0.20
N LEU A 86 3.10 -20.00 0.61
CA LEU A 86 3.26 -18.67 1.19
C LEU A 86 3.45 -17.62 0.10
N LYS A 87 4.29 -17.86 -0.92
CA LYS A 87 4.43 -16.94 -2.06
C LYS A 87 3.09 -16.73 -2.78
N ILE A 88 2.36 -17.80 -3.07
CA ILE A 88 1.04 -17.71 -3.73
C ILE A 88 0.07 -16.89 -2.88
N LEU A 89 0.02 -17.15 -1.57
CA LEU A 89 -0.85 -16.45 -0.63
C LEU A 89 -0.49 -14.96 -0.52
N PHE A 90 0.80 -14.66 -0.45
CA PHE A 90 1.34 -13.31 -0.43
C PHE A 90 0.89 -12.52 -1.66
N TYR A 91 1.11 -13.03 -2.87
CA TYR A 91 0.70 -12.35 -4.10
C TYR A 91 -0.82 -12.24 -4.22
N LYS A 92 -1.57 -13.26 -3.78
CA LYS A 92 -3.04 -13.22 -3.74
C LYS A 92 -3.55 -12.12 -2.82
N ARG A 93 -2.93 -11.92 -1.65
CA ARG A 93 -3.29 -10.83 -0.73
C ARG A 93 -2.81 -9.47 -1.22
N LEU A 94 -1.63 -9.38 -1.82
CA LEU A 94 -1.11 -8.16 -2.43
C LEU A 94 -2.08 -7.58 -3.47
N ARG A 95 -2.70 -8.44 -4.27
CA ARG A 95 -3.70 -8.02 -5.27
C ARG A 95 -4.91 -7.28 -4.67
N ASN A 96 -5.19 -7.49 -3.38
CA ASN A 96 -6.31 -6.84 -2.70
C ASN A 96 -5.94 -5.47 -2.09
N PHE A 97 -4.67 -5.05 -2.14
CA PHE A 97 -4.29 -3.72 -1.68
C PHE A 97 -4.67 -2.64 -2.70
N THR A 98 -4.99 -1.45 -2.20
CA THR A 98 -5.18 -0.23 -3.00
C THR A 98 -3.88 0.57 -3.07
N ALA A 99 -3.71 1.37 -4.13
CA ALA A 99 -2.45 2.10 -4.39
C ALA A 99 -2.10 3.04 -3.23
N ASP A 100 -3.09 3.76 -2.71
CA ASP A 100 -2.95 4.61 -1.53
C ASP A 100 -2.43 3.85 -0.32
N ARG A 101 -2.97 2.65 -0.09
CA ARG A 101 -2.55 1.82 1.04
C ARG A 101 -1.09 1.39 0.86
N PHE A 102 -0.73 0.94 -0.35
CA PHE A 102 0.64 0.54 -0.68
C PHE A 102 1.65 1.68 -0.51
N LEU A 103 1.30 2.90 -0.93
CA LEU A 103 2.16 4.09 -0.77
C LEU A 103 2.32 4.50 0.70
N THR A 104 1.35 4.20 1.55
CA THR A 104 1.42 4.49 3.00
C THR A 104 2.10 3.40 3.82
N PHE A 105 2.41 2.23 3.22
CA PHE A 105 2.99 1.11 3.96
C PHE A 105 4.36 1.48 4.53
N ARG A 106 4.49 1.34 5.85
CA ARG A 106 5.78 1.43 6.53
C ARG A 106 6.43 0.04 6.56
N GLU A 107 7.74 0.01 6.81
CA GLU A 107 8.47 -1.25 7.01
C GLU A 107 7.87 -2.10 8.15
N SER A 108 7.33 -1.47 9.19
CA SER A 108 6.61 -2.17 10.26
C SER A 108 5.36 -2.89 9.77
N ASP A 109 4.62 -2.31 8.83
CA ASP A 109 3.37 -2.87 8.32
C ASP A 109 3.65 -4.10 7.46
N TRP A 110 4.75 -4.07 6.69
CA TRP A 110 5.26 -5.23 5.97
C TRP A 110 5.64 -6.37 6.91
N LYS A 111 6.30 -6.06 8.04
CA LYS A 111 6.62 -7.04 9.06
C LYS A 111 5.37 -7.72 9.64
N PHE A 112 4.33 -6.95 9.97
CA PHE A 112 3.08 -7.51 10.50
C PHE A 112 2.36 -8.35 9.44
N PHE A 113 2.29 -7.86 8.20
CA PHE A 113 1.66 -8.58 7.10
C PHE A 113 2.33 -9.94 6.83
N ILE A 114 3.66 -9.99 6.77
CA ILE A 114 4.39 -11.24 6.57
C ILE A 114 4.25 -12.16 7.79
N ARG A 115 4.30 -11.62 9.00
CA ARG A 115 4.10 -12.42 10.22
C ARG A 115 2.72 -13.08 10.25
N ASP A 116 1.68 -12.35 9.89
CA ASP A 116 0.32 -12.90 9.81
C ASP A 116 0.22 -14.01 8.77
N LEU A 117 0.87 -13.85 7.62
CA LEU A 117 0.96 -14.90 6.59
C LEU A 117 1.70 -16.14 7.08
N VAL A 118 2.87 -15.98 7.71
CA VAL A 118 3.65 -17.11 8.24
C VAL A 118 2.88 -17.85 9.33
N ASN A 119 2.19 -17.11 10.21
CA ASN A 119 1.40 -17.69 11.30
C ASN A 119 0.26 -18.60 10.80
N GLU A 120 -0.23 -18.43 9.56
CA GLU A 120 -1.22 -19.33 8.96
C GLU A 120 -0.68 -20.74 8.71
N PHE A 121 0.64 -20.90 8.58
CA PHE A 121 1.32 -22.18 8.34
C PHE A 121 1.87 -22.83 9.62
N VAL A 122 2.01 -22.08 10.71
CA VAL A 122 2.58 -22.56 11.99
C VAL A 122 1.50 -23.17 12.90
N ARG A 123 0.24 -23.23 12.43
CA ARG A 123 -0.93 -23.60 13.22
C ARG A 123 -1.16 -25.10 13.34
#